data_AF-A8MQR3-F1
#
_entry.id   AF-A8MQR3-F1
#
_cell.length_a   1.000
_cell.length_b   1.000
_cell.length_c   1.000
_cell.angle_alpha   90.00
_cell.angle_beta   90.00
_cell.angle_gamma   90.00
#
_symmetry.space_group_name_H-M   'P 1'
#
loop_
_entity.id
_entity.type
_entity.pdbx_description
1 polymer ?
#
loop_
_entity_poly.entity_id
_entity_poly.type
_entity_poly.pdbx_seq_one_letter_code
_entity_poly.pdbx_strand_id
1 'polypeptide(L)'
;MEIDSATNGNSDTVMTESAATITPSPVVVSSSRSNQFTESLKLEHQLLRVPFEHYKKTIRTNHRSFEKEVSTIVNGVGELADSDWSKDDTVSRLTCLVTRLQGLKRKLEEGSNVENLQAQRCRARIDHLDSVDVENITEWNNTKLKRILVDYMLRMSYFETATKLSESSNIMDLVDIDIFREAKKVIDALKNREVASALTWCADNKTRLKKSKSKFEFQLRLQEFIELVRVDTAESYKKAIQYARKHLASWGTTHMKELQHVLATLAFKSTTECSKYKVLFELRQWDVLVDQFKQEFCKLYGMTMEPLLNIYLQAGLSALKTP
;
A
#
# COMPACT_ATOMS: atom_id res chain seq x y z
N MET A 1 65.06 13.81 -61.41
CA MET A 1 66.41 13.34 -61.06
C MET A 1 66.26 12.62 -59.73
N GLU A 2 65.91 11.35 -59.76
CA GLU A 2 66.83 10.20 -59.87
C GLU A 2 67.58 9.89 -58.56
N ILE A 3 67.25 8.69 -58.03
CA ILE A 3 68.10 7.68 -57.41
C ILE A 3 68.03 7.52 -55.87
N ASP A 4 67.69 6.26 -55.55
CA ASP A 4 67.74 5.51 -54.30
C ASP A 4 69.02 5.66 -53.45
N SER A 5 68.93 5.34 -52.15
CA SER A 5 69.54 4.11 -51.61
C SER A 5 69.35 3.97 -50.10
N ALA A 6 68.86 2.79 -49.72
CA ALA A 6 68.91 2.26 -48.38
C ALA A 6 70.27 1.60 -48.14
N THR A 7 70.81 1.73 -46.92
CA THR A 7 71.79 0.76 -46.40
C THR A 7 71.64 0.54 -44.90
N ASN A 8 71.56 -0.75 -44.58
CA ASN A 8 71.54 -1.42 -43.28
C ASN A 8 72.71 -1.05 -42.35
N GLY A 9 72.49 -1.16 -41.05
CA GLY A 9 73.55 -1.14 -40.03
C GLY A 9 73.02 -1.38 -38.62
N ASN A 10 72.59 -2.62 -38.35
CA ASN A 10 72.17 -3.09 -37.03
C ASN A 10 73.37 -3.11 -36.06
N SER A 11 73.25 -2.50 -34.88
CA SER A 11 73.96 -2.96 -33.68
C SER A 11 73.15 -2.62 -32.43
N ASP A 12 72.60 -3.68 -31.85
CA ASP A 12 71.92 -3.75 -30.57
C ASP A 12 72.84 -3.32 -29.42
N THR A 13 72.43 -2.37 -28.59
CA THR A 13 72.76 -2.37 -27.15
C THR A 13 71.74 -1.55 -26.31
N VAL A 14 70.65 -2.23 -25.91
CA VAL A 14 70.18 -2.40 -24.51
C VAL A 14 70.07 -1.15 -23.58
N MET A 15 68.79 -0.81 -23.32
CA MET A 15 68.15 -0.44 -22.03
C MET A 15 68.31 0.96 -21.41
N THR A 16 67.20 1.73 -21.38
CA THR A 16 66.29 1.80 -20.21
C THR A 16 65.03 2.63 -20.54
N GLU A 17 63.90 1.98 -20.80
CA GLU A 17 62.57 2.61 -20.84
C GLU A 17 61.96 2.55 -19.43
N SER A 18 61.70 3.71 -18.83
CA SER A 18 60.82 3.81 -17.65
C SER A 18 59.36 3.75 -18.11
N ALA A 19 58.71 2.63 -17.82
CA ALA A 19 57.27 2.47 -18.00
C ALA A 19 56.50 3.38 -17.03
N ALA A 20 55.69 4.29 -17.56
CA ALA A 20 54.76 5.09 -16.78
C ALA A 20 53.70 4.19 -16.14
N THR A 21 53.69 4.15 -14.81
CA THR A 21 52.66 3.48 -14.01
C THR A 21 51.36 4.28 -14.07
N ILE A 22 50.34 3.78 -14.77
CA ILE A 22 48.98 4.32 -14.70
C ILE A 22 48.42 3.94 -13.33
N THR A 23 48.38 4.90 -12.41
CA THR A 23 47.61 4.79 -11.17
C THR A 23 46.18 5.26 -11.43
N PRO A 24 45.13 4.47 -11.11
CA PRO A 24 43.77 4.97 -11.22
C PRO A 24 43.48 5.95 -10.08
N SER A 25 43.11 7.19 -10.44
CA SER A 25 42.75 8.24 -9.49
C SER A 25 41.49 7.86 -8.68
N PRO A 26 41.47 8.03 -7.34
CA PRO A 26 40.38 7.57 -6.47
C PRO A 26 39.06 8.36 -6.59
N VAL A 27 39.06 9.50 -7.30
CA VAL A 27 37.93 10.44 -7.38
C VAL A 27 36.80 9.95 -8.30
N VAL A 28 37.10 9.12 -9.31
CA VAL A 28 36.10 8.62 -10.28
C VAL A 28 35.25 7.48 -9.69
N VAL A 29 35.79 6.74 -8.72
CA VAL A 29 35.09 5.61 -8.07
C VAL A 29 34.08 6.10 -7.02
N SER A 30 34.31 7.24 -6.36
CA SER A 30 33.39 7.73 -5.33
C SER A 30 32.12 8.37 -5.92
N SER A 31 32.24 9.09 -7.05
CA SER A 31 31.11 9.71 -7.74
C SER A 31 30.19 8.69 -8.42
N SER A 32 30.76 7.62 -9.00
CA SER A 32 29.99 6.50 -9.58
C SER A 32 29.27 5.67 -8.51
N ARG A 33 29.89 5.42 -7.35
CA ARG A 33 29.23 4.78 -6.19
C ARG A 33 28.13 5.65 -5.58
N SER A 34 28.33 6.98 -5.51
CA SER A 34 27.31 7.92 -5.05
C SER A 34 26.09 7.95 -5.98
N ASN A 35 26.29 7.93 -7.30
CA ASN A 35 25.20 7.83 -8.27
C ASN A 35 24.45 6.48 -8.19
N GLN A 36 25.17 5.36 -8.06
CA GLN A 36 24.56 4.03 -7.85
C GLN A 36 23.76 3.96 -6.54
N PHE A 37 24.26 4.59 -5.47
CA PHE A 37 23.56 4.69 -4.19
C PHE A 37 22.28 5.54 -4.31
N THR A 38 22.35 6.64 -5.05
CA THR A 38 21.18 7.51 -5.31
C THR A 38 20.09 6.79 -6.11
N GLU A 39 20.47 5.90 -7.03
CA GLU A 39 19.52 5.06 -7.77
C GLU A 39 18.97 3.90 -6.92
N SER A 40 19.81 3.26 -6.09
CA SER A 40 19.40 2.25 -5.12
C SER A 40 18.41 2.84 -4.08
N LEU A 41 18.62 4.08 -3.66
CA LEU A 41 17.73 4.83 -2.76
C LEU A 41 16.34 5.08 -3.35
N LYS A 42 16.21 5.21 -4.68
CA LYS A 42 14.88 5.31 -5.33
C LYS A 42 14.07 4.02 -5.13
N LEU A 43 14.73 2.86 -5.08
CA LEU A 43 14.10 1.57 -4.79
C LEU A 43 13.83 1.38 -3.29
N GLU A 44 14.56 2.10 -2.43
CA GLU A 44 14.28 2.21 -0.99
C GLU A 44 13.14 3.18 -0.66
N HIS A 45 12.58 3.89 -1.64
CA HIS A 45 11.43 4.79 -1.40
C HIS A 45 10.27 4.07 -0.70
N GLN A 46 9.98 2.81 -1.09
CA GLN A 46 8.92 2.03 -0.46
C GLN A 46 9.19 1.81 1.04
N LEU A 47 10.44 1.59 1.43
CA LEU A 47 10.84 1.36 2.82
C LEU A 47 10.36 2.48 3.73
N LEU A 48 10.55 3.74 3.33
CA LEU A 48 10.16 4.90 4.13
C LEU A 48 8.69 5.29 3.91
N ARG A 49 8.20 5.14 2.67
CA ARG A 49 6.88 5.64 2.29
C ARG A 49 5.74 4.86 2.94
N VAL A 50 5.84 3.53 2.95
CA VAL A 50 4.79 2.64 3.48
C VAL A 50 4.49 2.90 4.96
N PRO A 51 5.48 2.83 5.88
CA PRO A 51 5.24 3.07 7.29
C PRO A 51 4.83 4.51 7.57
N PHE A 52 5.33 5.49 6.81
CA PHE A 52 4.91 6.89 6.97
C PHE A 52 3.44 7.10 6.59
N GLU A 53 2.97 6.49 5.50
CA GLU A 53 1.56 6.56 5.12
C GLU A 53 0.67 5.80 6.12
N HIS A 54 1.15 4.69 6.67
CA HIS A 54 0.46 3.98 7.74
C HIS A 54 0.39 4.81 9.04
N TYR A 55 1.49 5.44 9.45
CA TYR A 55 1.52 6.34 10.61
C TYR A 55 0.53 7.50 10.45
N LYS A 56 0.53 8.15 9.28
CA LYS A 56 -0.44 9.20 8.96
C LYS A 56 -1.89 8.71 8.95
N LYS A 57 -2.14 7.46 8.56
CA LYS A 57 -3.47 6.84 8.65
C LYS A 57 -3.86 6.70 10.13
N THR A 58 -2.98 6.15 10.96
CA THR A 58 -3.19 5.96 12.40
C THR A 58 -3.52 7.28 13.11
N ILE A 59 -2.70 8.32 12.94
CA ILE A 59 -2.95 9.64 13.55
C ILE A 59 -4.32 10.18 13.16
N ARG A 60 -4.67 10.13 11.87
CA ARG A 60 -5.97 10.65 11.40
C ARG A 60 -7.15 9.89 11.99
N THR A 61 -7.04 8.56 12.07
CA THR A 61 -8.09 7.71 12.64
C THR A 61 -8.26 7.98 14.14
N ASN A 62 -7.16 8.02 14.88
CA ASN A 62 -7.15 8.30 16.31
C ASN A 62 -7.71 9.69 16.61
N HIS A 63 -7.23 10.72 15.91
CA HIS A 63 -7.72 12.08 16.05
C HIS A 63 -9.22 12.19 15.74
N ARG A 64 -9.70 11.56 14.65
CA ARG A 64 -11.14 11.56 14.31
C ARG A 64 -12.00 10.86 15.37
N SER A 65 -11.50 9.77 15.96
CA SER A 65 -12.19 9.05 17.03
C SER A 65 -12.27 9.92 18.30
N PHE A 66 -11.16 10.57 18.66
CA PHE A 66 -11.06 11.50 19.78
C PHE A 66 -12.03 12.68 19.63
N GLU A 67 -12.00 13.39 18.50
CA GLU A 67 -12.87 14.54 18.24
C GLU A 67 -14.36 14.20 18.38
N LYS A 68 -14.79 13.03 17.89
CA LYS A 68 -16.18 12.57 18.02
C LYS A 68 -16.60 12.36 19.47
N GLU A 69 -15.75 11.70 20.26
CA GLU A 69 -16.04 11.44 21.67
C GLU A 69 -16.01 12.73 22.49
N VAL A 70 -15.04 13.61 22.26
CA VAL A 70 -14.97 14.93 22.89
C VAL A 70 -16.21 15.75 22.57
N SER A 71 -16.60 15.85 21.30
CA SER A 71 -17.82 16.56 20.90
C SER A 71 -19.07 16.01 21.59
N THR A 72 -19.18 14.67 21.72
CA THR A 72 -20.33 14.08 22.40
C THR A 72 -20.34 14.36 23.91
N ILE A 73 -19.17 14.37 24.55
CA ILE A 73 -19.04 14.71 25.98
C ILE A 73 -19.37 16.19 26.21
N VAL A 74 -18.84 17.10 25.38
CA VAL A 74 -19.13 18.54 25.45
C VAL A 74 -20.62 18.82 25.28
N ASN A 75 -21.28 18.18 24.30
CA ASN A 75 -22.72 18.31 24.12
C ASN A 75 -23.49 17.79 25.34
N GLY A 76 -23.08 16.66 25.92
CA GLY A 76 -23.71 16.13 27.13
C GLY A 76 -23.53 17.03 28.35
N VAL A 77 -22.42 17.78 28.45
CA VAL A 77 -22.22 18.81 29.48
C VAL A 77 -23.10 20.02 29.22
N GLY A 78 -23.26 20.45 27.96
CA GLY A 78 -24.17 21.53 27.58
C GLY A 78 -25.62 21.24 27.94
N GLU A 79 -26.12 20.04 27.62
CA GLU A 79 -27.48 19.59 27.99
C GLU A 79 -27.72 19.59 29.52
N LEU A 80 -26.67 19.34 30.31
CA LEU A 80 -26.76 19.42 31.76
C LEU A 80 -26.85 20.85 32.29
N ALA A 81 -26.26 21.82 31.59
CA ALA A 81 -26.25 23.21 31.99
C ALA A 81 -27.57 23.95 31.66
N ASP A 82 -28.27 23.52 30.60
CA ASP A 82 -29.41 24.25 30.04
C ASP A 82 -30.80 23.82 30.58
N SER A 83 -30.88 22.78 31.42
CA SER A 83 -32.17 22.23 31.86
C SER A 83 -32.21 22.03 33.38
N ASP A 84 -33.37 22.31 33.98
CA ASP A 84 -33.64 22.04 35.40
C ASP A 84 -33.92 20.55 35.60
N TRP A 85 -32.85 19.80 35.89
CA TRP A 85 -32.91 18.36 36.16
C TRP A 85 -33.20 18.08 37.63
N SER A 86 -33.83 16.92 37.91
CA SER A 86 -33.85 16.37 39.26
C SER A 86 -32.42 16.11 39.76
N LYS A 87 -32.21 16.14 41.09
CA LYS A 87 -30.91 15.84 41.70
C LYS A 87 -30.42 14.43 41.33
N ASP A 88 -31.32 13.44 41.35
CA ASP A 88 -30.97 12.05 41.02
C ASP A 88 -30.62 11.88 39.54
N ASP A 89 -31.33 12.58 38.65
CA ASP A 89 -31.05 12.58 37.20
C ASP A 89 -29.71 13.26 36.89
N THR A 90 -29.39 14.35 37.59
CA THR A 90 -28.12 15.07 37.48
C THR A 90 -26.95 14.18 37.88
N VAL A 91 -27.07 13.49 39.02
CA VAL A 91 -26.03 12.56 39.50
C VAL A 91 -25.84 11.40 38.54
N SER A 92 -26.93 10.82 38.02
CA SER A 92 -26.88 9.72 37.04
C SER A 92 -26.17 10.15 35.74
N ARG A 93 -26.52 11.32 35.20
CA ARG A 93 -25.90 11.87 33.98
C ARG A 93 -24.44 12.25 34.18
N LEU A 94 -24.07 12.88 35.30
CA LEU A 94 -22.67 13.16 35.64
C LEU A 94 -21.87 11.87 35.76
N THR A 95 -22.42 10.84 36.38
CA THR A 95 -21.78 9.51 36.47
C THR A 95 -21.54 8.92 35.07
N CYS A 96 -22.52 9.05 34.16
CA CYS A 96 -22.37 8.64 32.76
C CYS A 96 -21.26 9.44 32.04
N LEU A 97 -21.17 10.76 32.23
CA LEU A 97 -20.10 11.56 31.62
C LEU A 97 -18.72 11.19 32.18
N VAL A 98 -18.61 10.91 33.48
CA VAL A 98 -17.36 10.47 34.10
C VAL A 98 -16.91 9.12 33.53
N THR A 99 -17.81 8.14 33.38
CA THR A 99 -17.44 6.85 32.78
C THR A 99 -17.01 6.99 31.33
N ARG A 100 -17.65 7.90 30.57
CA ARG A 100 -17.24 8.22 29.19
C ARG A 100 -15.87 8.90 29.13
N LEU A 101 -15.57 9.84 30.02
CA LEU A 101 -14.26 10.48 30.12
C LEU A 101 -13.15 9.48 30.47
N GLN A 102 -13.41 8.56 31.39
CA GLN A 102 -12.48 7.47 31.70
C GLN A 102 -12.27 6.55 30.49
N GLY A 103 -13.34 6.22 29.77
CA GLY A 103 -13.28 5.48 28.52
C GLY A 103 -12.46 6.19 27.44
N LEU A 104 -12.63 7.51 27.30
CA LEU A 104 -11.87 8.34 26.37
C LEU A 104 -10.38 8.37 26.74
N LYS A 105 -10.05 8.54 28.03
CA LYS A 105 -8.66 8.48 28.52
C LYS A 105 -7.99 7.17 28.10
N ARG A 106 -8.64 6.02 28.36
CA ARG A 106 -8.10 4.71 27.97
C ARG A 106 -7.91 4.59 26.46
N LYS A 107 -8.89 5.03 25.65
CA LYS A 107 -8.78 5.03 24.19
C LYS A 107 -7.62 5.92 23.69
N LEU A 108 -7.37 7.04 24.35
CA LEU A 108 -6.29 7.96 24.01
C LEU A 108 -4.91 7.33 24.33
N GLU A 109 -4.78 6.67 25.48
CA GLU A 109 -3.56 5.95 25.84
C GLU A 109 -3.26 4.81 24.85
N GLU A 110 -4.28 4.02 24.48
CA GLU A 110 -4.15 2.97 23.47
C GLU A 110 -3.76 3.56 22.10
N GLY A 111 -4.43 4.63 21.67
CA GLY A 111 -4.10 5.34 20.43
C GLY A 111 -2.67 5.87 20.42
N SER A 112 -2.22 6.48 21.53
CA SER A 112 -0.85 6.98 21.69
C SER A 112 0.18 5.86 21.60
N ASN A 113 -0.09 4.69 22.18
CA ASN A 113 0.81 3.54 22.10
C ASN A 113 0.96 3.04 20.66
N VAL A 114 -0.14 2.95 19.91
CA VAL A 114 -0.11 2.56 18.50
C VAL A 114 0.64 3.60 17.65
N GLU A 115 0.42 4.89 17.89
CA GLU A 115 1.16 5.97 17.21
C GLU A 115 2.65 5.92 17.49
N ASN A 116 3.04 5.73 18.75
CA ASN A 116 4.44 5.60 19.16
C ASN A 116 5.11 4.40 18.49
N LEU A 117 4.42 3.26 18.39
CA LEU A 117 4.93 2.09 17.68
C LEU A 117 5.19 2.39 16.19
N GLN A 118 4.26 3.09 15.52
CA GLN A 118 4.46 3.47 14.11
C GLN A 118 5.59 4.49 13.94
N ALA A 119 5.73 5.44 14.87
CA ALA A 119 6.83 6.38 14.87
C ALA A 119 8.19 5.68 15.09
N GLN A 120 8.26 4.71 16.00
CA GLN A 120 9.43 3.87 16.23
C GLN A 120 9.81 3.10 14.96
N ARG A 121 8.84 2.49 14.28
CA ARG A 121 9.04 1.78 13.00
C ARG A 121 9.55 2.70 11.88
N CYS A 122 9.13 3.97 11.86
CA CYS A 122 9.69 4.95 10.93
C CYS A 122 11.14 5.28 11.28
N ARG A 123 11.43 5.48 12.57
CA ARG A 123 12.78 5.80 13.07
C ARG A 123 13.76 4.66 12.82
N ALA A 124 13.41 3.43 13.17
CA ALA A 124 14.26 2.25 12.96
C ALA A 124 14.69 2.09 11.48
N ARG A 125 13.82 2.48 10.54
CA ARG A 125 14.15 2.44 9.11
C ARG A 125 15.05 3.58 8.67
N ILE A 126 14.92 4.77 9.25
CA ILE A 126 15.86 5.88 9.01
C ILE A 126 17.22 5.50 9.57
N ASP A 127 17.27 5.04 10.82
CA ASP A 127 18.50 4.60 11.48
C ASP A 127 19.20 3.49 10.68
N HIS A 128 18.44 2.54 10.11
CA HIS A 128 18.98 1.49 9.25
C HIS A 128 19.51 2.00 7.89
N LEU A 129 18.94 3.08 7.34
CA LEU A 129 19.48 3.71 6.12
C LEU A 129 20.74 4.52 6.44
N ASP A 130 20.79 5.14 7.62
CA ASP A 130 21.94 5.92 8.08
C ASP A 130 23.10 5.02 8.55
N SER A 131 22.83 3.77 8.93
CA SER A 131 23.85 2.79 9.36
C SER A 131 24.67 2.19 8.21
N VAL A 132 24.53 2.70 6.98
CA VAL A 132 25.30 2.21 5.83
C VAL A 132 26.75 2.67 5.96
N ASP A 133 27.64 1.71 6.18
CA ASP A 133 29.09 1.93 6.21
C ASP A 133 29.81 0.94 5.29
N VAL A 134 31.00 1.31 4.81
CA VAL A 134 31.83 0.50 3.91
C VAL A 134 32.19 -0.83 4.56
N GLU A 135 32.39 -0.86 5.88
CA GLU A 135 32.73 -2.06 6.65
C GLU A 135 31.54 -3.01 6.83
N ASN A 136 30.30 -2.47 6.92
CA ASN A 136 29.07 -3.24 7.21
C ASN A 136 28.17 -3.45 5.98
N ILE A 137 28.64 -3.12 4.78
CA ILE A 137 27.85 -3.14 3.55
C ILE A 137 27.25 -4.53 3.23
N THR A 138 27.97 -5.61 3.57
CA THR A 138 27.52 -6.99 3.34
C THR A 138 26.35 -7.37 4.23
N GLU A 139 26.42 -7.05 5.53
CA GLU A 139 25.34 -7.27 6.48
C GLU A 139 24.12 -6.40 6.16
N TRP A 140 24.35 -5.14 5.79
CA TRP A 140 23.30 -4.25 5.35
C TRP A 140 22.57 -4.80 4.10
N ASN A 141 23.31 -5.27 3.11
CA ASN A 141 22.73 -5.90 1.90
C ASN A 141 21.97 -7.19 2.23
N ASN A 142 22.46 -8.01 3.17
CA ASN A 142 21.74 -9.19 3.63
C ASN A 142 20.41 -8.82 4.30
N THR A 143 20.40 -7.78 5.13
CA THR A 143 19.17 -7.25 5.73
C THR A 143 18.22 -6.73 4.66
N LYS A 144 18.71 -5.96 3.69
CA LYS A 144 17.94 -5.49 2.55
C LYS A 144 17.28 -6.64 1.79
N LEU A 145 18.03 -7.70 1.46
CA LEU A 145 17.52 -8.88 0.78
C LEU A 145 16.42 -9.58 1.59
N LYS A 146 16.63 -9.78 2.90
CA LYS A 146 15.62 -10.40 3.77
C LYS A 146 14.31 -9.61 3.78
N ARG A 147 14.37 -8.27 3.84
CA ARG A 147 13.15 -7.43 3.74
C ARG A 147 12.45 -7.57 2.38
N ILE A 148 13.22 -7.63 1.28
CA ILE A 148 12.66 -7.84 -0.07
C ILE A 148 11.97 -9.21 -0.16
N LEU A 149 12.56 -10.25 0.43
CA LEU A 149 11.93 -11.57 0.52
C LEU A 149 10.65 -11.52 1.35
N VAL A 150 10.65 -10.80 2.47
CA VAL A 150 9.44 -10.61 3.29
C VAL A 150 8.34 -9.90 2.49
N ASP A 151 8.63 -8.79 1.79
CA ASP A 151 7.67 -8.11 0.89
C ASP A 151 7.08 -9.08 -0.14
N TYR A 152 7.94 -9.88 -0.80
CA TYR A 152 7.49 -10.90 -1.75
C TYR A 152 6.57 -11.94 -1.10
N MET A 153 6.97 -12.51 0.04
CA MET A 153 6.18 -13.50 0.78
C MET A 153 4.81 -12.93 1.17
N LEU A 154 4.75 -11.69 1.66
CA LEU A 154 3.49 -11.03 2.04
C LEU A 154 2.57 -10.83 0.82
N ARG A 155 3.11 -10.42 -0.32
CA ARG A 155 2.35 -10.28 -1.58
C ARG A 155 1.83 -11.61 -2.11
N MET A 156 2.58 -12.70 -1.92
CA MET A 156 2.18 -14.06 -2.29
C MET A 156 1.34 -14.77 -1.22
N SER A 157 0.97 -14.07 -0.15
CA SER A 157 0.17 -14.58 0.97
C SER A 157 0.86 -15.62 1.87
N TYR A 158 2.20 -15.70 1.86
CA TYR A 158 3.00 -16.54 2.76
C TYR A 158 3.31 -15.82 4.09
N PHE A 159 2.27 -15.48 4.84
CA PHE A 159 2.38 -14.63 6.04
C PHE A 159 3.14 -15.29 7.19
N GLU A 160 2.97 -16.60 7.39
CA GLU A 160 3.60 -17.36 8.47
C GLU A 160 5.13 -17.41 8.25
N THR A 161 5.54 -17.71 7.01
CA THR A 161 6.96 -17.72 6.63
C THR A 161 7.58 -16.32 6.73
N ALA A 162 6.87 -15.29 6.25
CA ALA A 162 7.30 -13.90 6.38
C ALA A 162 7.51 -13.49 7.85
N THR A 163 6.60 -13.91 8.73
CA THR A 163 6.68 -13.61 10.17
C THR A 163 7.89 -14.30 10.79
N LYS A 164 8.07 -15.61 10.56
CA LYS A 164 9.22 -16.37 11.07
C LYS A 164 10.57 -15.82 10.59
N LEU A 165 10.67 -15.46 9.31
CA LEU A 165 11.90 -14.83 8.76
C LEU A 165 12.19 -13.49 9.44
N SER A 166 11.15 -12.70 9.69
CA SER A 166 11.28 -11.39 10.32
C SER A 166 11.72 -11.48 11.78
N GLU A 167 11.18 -12.43 12.54
CA GLU A 167 11.53 -12.70 13.94
C GLU A 167 12.97 -13.24 14.07
N SER A 168 13.28 -14.31 13.32
CA SER A 168 14.61 -14.96 13.36
C SER A 168 15.76 -14.05 12.90
N SER A 169 15.46 -13.06 12.06
CA SER A 169 16.44 -12.06 11.60
C SER A 169 16.38 -10.74 12.35
N ASN A 170 15.49 -10.60 13.34
CA ASN A 170 15.27 -9.36 14.10
C ASN A 170 15.02 -8.12 13.21
N ILE A 171 14.20 -8.27 12.17
CA ILE A 171 13.86 -7.20 11.20
C ILE A 171 12.39 -6.78 11.26
N MET A 172 11.67 -7.10 12.35
CA MET A 172 10.24 -6.82 12.48
C MET A 172 9.88 -5.35 12.29
N ASP A 173 10.74 -4.43 12.75
CA ASP A 173 10.52 -2.99 12.62
C ASP A 173 10.80 -2.45 11.21
N LEU A 174 11.41 -3.27 10.34
CA LEU A 174 11.79 -2.91 8.98
C LEU A 174 10.81 -3.45 7.93
N VAL A 175 9.78 -4.20 8.34
CA VAL A 175 8.83 -4.87 7.44
C VAL A 175 7.38 -4.46 7.74
N ASP A 176 6.49 -4.67 6.76
CA ASP A 176 5.13 -4.11 6.76
C ASP A 176 4.03 -5.17 6.97
N ILE A 177 4.29 -6.19 7.80
CA ILE A 177 3.42 -7.36 7.98
C ILE A 177 1.97 -6.95 8.29
N ASP A 178 1.75 -6.05 9.24
CA ASP A 178 0.41 -5.62 9.67
C ASP A 178 -0.39 -4.97 8.55
N ILE A 179 0.29 -4.17 7.72
CA ILE A 179 -0.30 -3.46 6.58
C ILE A 179 -0.77 -4.46 5.53
N PHE A 180 0.03 -5.49 5.24
CA PHE A 180 -0.36 -6.57 4.34
C PHE A 180 -1.45 -7.46 4.94
N ARG A 181 -1.51 -7.66 6.27
CA ARG A 181 -2.61 -8.39 6.93
C ARG A 181 -3.95 -7.65 6.79
N GLU A 182 -3.96 -6.32 6.91
CA GLU A 182 -5.16 -5.52 6.61
C GLU A 182 -5.62 -5.73 5.17
N ALA A 183 -4.69 -5.69 4.21
CA ALA A 183 -5.00 -5.92 2.80
C ALA A 183 -5.53 -7.33 2.54
N LYS A 184 -4.94 -8.34 3.17
CA LYS A 184 -5.37 -9.75 3.08
C LYS A 184 -6.83 -9.92 3.47
N LYS A 185 -7.27 -9.28 4.57
CA LYS A 185 -8.68 -9.34 5.00
C LYS A 185 -9.65 -8.85 3.92
N VAL A 186 -9.28 -7.78 3.20
CA VAL A 186 -10.09 -7.26 2.10
C VAL A 186 -10.05 -8.20 0.89
N ILE A 187 -8.87 -8.72 0.54
CA ILE A 187 -8.70 -9.67 -0.58
C ILE A 187 -9.49 -10.95 -0.34
N ASP A 188 -9.40 -11.52 0.85
CA ASP A 188 -10.10 -12.76 1.21
C ASP A 188 -11.63 -12.54 1.20
N ALA A 189 -12.11 -11.40 1.71
CA ALA A 189 -13.53 -11.05 1.63
C ALA A 189 -14.02 -10.94 0.18
N LEU A 190 -13.25 -10.27 -0.70
CA LEU A 190 -13.60 -10.18 -2.13
C LEU A 190 -13.60 -11.55 -2.81
N LYS A 191 -12.65 -12.43 -2.50
CA LYS A 191 -12.65 -13.82 -2.99
C LYS A 191 -13.86 -14.61 -2.50
N ASN A 192 -14.33 -14.33 -1.30
CA ASN A 192 -15.54 -14.90 -0.72
C ASN A 192 -16.83 -14.21 -1.20
N ARG A 193 -16.73 -13.29 -2.16
CA ARG A 193 -17.85 -12.53 -2.76
C ARG A 193 -18.53 -11.57 -1.78
N GLU A 194 -17.74 -11.02 -0.86
CA GLU A 194 -18.18 -10.01 0.11
C GLU A 194 -17.52 -8.66 -0.17
N VAL A 195 -18.33 -7.63 -0.40
CA VAL A 195 -17.82 -6.26 -0.65
C VAL A 195 -17.66 -5.42 0.62
N ALA A 196 -18.21 -5.83 1.75
CA ALA A 196 -18.32 -5.01 2.96
C ALA A 196 -16.96 -4.49 3.47
N SER A 197 -15.95 -5.37 3.54
CA SER A 197 -14.58 -5.02 3.95
C SER A 197 -13.93 -4.03 2.96
N ALA A 198 -14.15 -4.23 1.66
CA ALA A 198 -13.59 -3.36 0.62
C ALA A 198 -14.27 -1.97 0.61
N LEU A 199 -15.57 -1.90 0.86
CA LEU A 199 -16.31 -0.64 0.98
C LEU A 199 -15.91 0.14 2.23
N THR A 200 -15.68 -0.55 3.35
CA THR A 200 -15.13 0.07 4.57
C THR A 200 -13.76 0.67 4.27
N TRP A 201 -12.89 -0.07 3.58
CA TRP A 201 -11.59 0.44 3.15
C TRP A 201 -11.71 1.66 2.22
N CYS A 202 -12.70 1.68 1.32
CA CYS A 202 -12.98 2.85 0.48
C CYS A 202 -13.41 4.07 1.32
N ALA A 203 -14.25 3.86 2.33
CA ALA A 203 -14.71 4.93 3.22
C ALA A 203 -13.56 5.55 4.02
N ASP A 204 -12.65 4.71 4.53
CA ASP A 204 -11.46 5.14 5.27
C ASP A 204 -10.49 5.94 4.40
N ASN A 205 -10.40 5.61 3.10
CA ASN A 205 -9.47 6.23 2.16
C ASN A 205 -10.13 7.21 1.17
N LYS A 206 -11.39 7.60 1.41
CA LYS A 206 -12.26 8.33 0.47
C LYS A 206 -11.61 9.58 -0.13
N THR A 207 -10.95 10.41 0.67
CA THR A 207 -10.33 11.66 0.19
C THR A 207 -9.18 11.39 -0.77
N ARG A 208 -8.43 10.32 -0.54
CA ARG A 208 -7.28 9.91 -1.36
C ARG A 208 -7.72 9.26 -2.66
N LEU A 209 -8.72 8.36 -2.58
CA LEU A 209 -9.32 7.73 -3.75
C LEU A 209 -9.99 8.77 -4.68
N LYS A 210 -10.61 9.81 -4.11
CA LYS A 210 -11.14 10.93 -4.91
C LYS A 210 -10.04 11.71 -5.62
N LYS A 211 -8.91 11.98 -4.95
CA LYS A 211 -7.76 12.67 -5.56
C LYS A 211 -7.14 11.85 -6.70
N SER A 212 -7.07 10.52 -6.57
CA SER A 212 -6.60 9.63 -7.63
C SER A 212 -7.65 9.32 -8.70
N LYS A 213 -8.87 9.87 -8.59
CA LYS A 213 -10.03 9.58 -9.46
C LYS A 213 -10.29 8.07 -9.59
N SER A 214 -10.09 7.32 -8.52
CA SER A 214 -10.30 5.86 -8.52
C SER A 214 -11.76 5.51 -8.78
N LYS A 215 -11.97 4.52 -9.65
CA LYS A 215 -13.29 3.92 -9.92
C LYS A 215 -13.61 2.74 -9.01
N PHE A 216 -12.74 2.40 -8.05
CA PHE A 216 -12.85 1.14 -7.30
C PHE A 216 -14.14 1.05 -6.47
N GLU A 217 -14.50 2.10 -5.73
CA GLU A 217 -15.77 2.14 -4.97
C GLU A 217 -16.98 1.95 -5.91
N PHE A 218 -16.95 2.59 -7.08
CA PHE A 218 -18.01 2.46 -8.07
C PHE A 218 -18.14 1.02 -8.58
N GLN A 219 -17.03 0.36 -8.94
CA GLN A 219 -17.04 -1.04 -9.39
C GLN A 219 -17.55 -2.01 -8.31
N LEU A 220 -17.17 -1.81 -7.05
CA LEU A 220 -17.71 -2.61 -5.92
C LEU A 220 -19.23 -2.47 -5.81
N ARG A 221 -19.76 -1.24 -5.93
CA ARG A 221 -21.20 -0.98 -5.86
C ARG A 221 -21.96 -1.57 -7.04
N LEU A 222 -21.34 -1.59 -8.23
CA LEU A 222 -21.90 -2.29 -9.39
C LEU A 222 -21.95 -3.81 -9.16
N GLN A 223 -20.88 -4.40 -8.63
CA GLN A 223 -20.86 -5.84 -8.35
C GLN A 223 -21.90 -6.22 -7.28
N GLU A 224 -22.03 -5.44 -6.21
CA GLU A 224 -23.06 -5.64 -5.17
C GLU A 224 -24.47 -5.59 -5.77
N PHE A 225 -24.73 -4.66 -6.70
CA PHE A 225 -25.98 -4.63 -7.44
C PHE A 225 -26.18 -5.87 -8.31
N ILE A 226 -25.17 -6.32 -9.05
CA ILE A 226 -25.24 -7.52 -9.90
C ILE A 226 -25.55 -8.76 -9.06
N GLU A 227 -24.96 -8.90 -7.87
CA GLU A 227 -25.27 -10.03 -6.99
C GLU A 227 -26.71 -9.98 -6.45
N LEU A 228 -27.28 -8.80 -6.18
CA LEU A 228 -28.71 -8.67 -5.85
C LEU A 228 -29.61 -9.13 -7.01
N VAL A 229 -29.21 -8.82 -8.24
CA VAL A 229 -29.92 -9.25 -9.46
C VAL A 229 -29.76 -10.76 -9.69
N ARG A 230 -28.58 -11.34 -9.40
CA ARG A 230 -28.27 -12.76 -9.62
C ARG A 230 -29.25 -13.71 -8.91
N VAL A 231 -29.80 -13.30 -7.77
CA VAL A 231 -30.75 -14.10 -6.97
C VAL A 231 -32.06 -14.41 -7.73
N ASP A 232 -32.44 -13.59 -8.71
CA ASP A 232 -33.61 -13.78 -9.60
C ASP A 232 -34.95 -13.98 -8.85
N THR A 233 -35.22 -13.17 -7.81
CA THR A 233 -36.54 -13.14 -7.13
C THR A 233 -37.18 -11.75 -7.18
N ALA A 234 -38.52 -11.69 -7.09
CA ALA A 234 -39.24 -10.42 -7.12
C ALA A 234 -38.83 -9.47 -5.97
N GLU A 235 -38.53 -9.99 -4.77
CA GLU A 235 -38.00 -9.14 -3.69
C GLU A 235 -36.57 -8.67 -3.98
N SER A 236 -35.71 -9.52 -4.58
CA SER A 236 -34.32 -9.14 -4.87
C SER A 236 -34.25 -8.03 -5.92
N TYR A 237 -35.10 -8.06 -6.95
CA TYR A 237 -35.21 -6.98 -7.93
C TYR A 237 -35.65 -5.66 -7.30
N LYS A 238 -36.65 -5.68 -6.41
CA LYS A 238 -37.08 -4.47 -5.67
C LYS A 238 -35.93 -3.91 -4.83
N LYS A 239 -35.19 -4.77 -4.11
CA LYS A 239 -34.01 -4.37 -3.34
C LYS A 239 -32.91 -3.80 -4.23
N ALA A 240 -32.62 -4.42 -5.37
CA ALA A 240 -31.63 -3.95 -6.33
C ALA A 240 -31.96 -2.54 -6.87
N ILE A 241 -33.22 -2.28 -7.22
CA ILE A 241 -33.66 -0.95 -7.67
C ILE A 241 -33.53 0.10 -6.57
N GLN A 242 -33.93 -0.22 -5.34
CA GLN A 242 -33.76 0.68 -4.19
C GLN A 242 -32.28 0.96 -3.93
N TYR A 243 -31.45 -0.08 -3.99
CA TYR A 243 -30.01 0.01 -3.83
C TYR A 243 -29.38 0.93 -4.90
N ALA A 244 -29.74 0.74 -6.17
CA ALA A 244 -29.24 1.56 -7.27
C ALA A 244 -29.61 3.04 -7.09
N ARG A 245 -30.84 3.34 -6.66
CA ARG A 245 -31.25 4.72 -6.37
C ARG A 245 -30.46 5.35 -5.23
N LYS A 246 -30.17 4.57 -4.18
CA LYS A 246 -29.46 5.06 -2.99
C LYS A 246 -27.97 5.25 -3.22
N HIS A 247 -27.32 4.28 -3.84
CA HIS A 247 -25.87 4.25 -3.97
C HIS A 247 -25.42 4.68 -5.36
N LEU A 248 -26.02 4.17 -6.42
CA LEU A 248 -25.53 4.34 -7.78
C LEU A 248 -25.90 5.68 -8.45
N ALA A 249 -26.98 6.33 -8.01
CA ALA A 249 -27.52 7.55 -8.63
C ALA A 249 -26.49 8.70 -8.73
N SER A 250 -25.62 8.85 -7.73
CA SER A 250 -24.60 9.91 -7.70
C SER A 250 -23.57 9.82 -8.83
N TRP A 251 -23.36 8.62 -9.39
CA TRP A 251 -22.43 8.39 -10.50
C TRP A 251 -23.10 8.50 -11.88
N GLY A 252 -24.41 8.80 -11.94
CA GLY A 252 -25.14 8.98 -13.20
C GLY A 252 -24.57 10.10 -14.08
N THR A 253 -23.99 11.14 -13.49
CA THR A 253 -23.39 12.26 -14.24
C THR A 253 -22.05 11.91 -14.88
N THR A 254 -21.28 10.98 -14.30
CA THR A 254 -19.91 10.66 -14.75
C THR A 254 -19.78 9.29 -15.43
N HIS A 255 -20.63 8.32 -15.11
CA HIS A 255 -20.51 6.92 -15.54
C HIS A 255 -21.80 6.33 -16.11
N MET A 256 -22.66 7.16 -16.72
CA MET A 256 -23.98 6.76 -17.21
C MET A 256 -23.98 5.53 -18.12
N LYS A 257 -23.00 5.42 -19.04
CA LYS A 257 -22.91 4.28 -19.98
C LYS A 257 -22.65 2.96 -19.25
N GLU A 258 -21.73 2.96 -18.30
CA GLU A 258 -21.42 1.79 -17.47
C GLU A 258 -22.64 1.43 -16.59
N LEU A 259 -23.31 2.43 -16.02
CA LEU A 259 -24.55 2.24 -15.25
C LEU A 259 -25.68 1.64 -16.07
N GLN A 260 -25.96 2.18 -17.27
CA GLN A 260 -27.00 1.64 -18.15
C GLN A 260 -26.70 0.19 -18.54
N HIS A 261 -25.43 -0.12 -18.81
CA HIS A 261 -25.01 -1.47 -19.14
C HIS A 261 -25.26 -2.46 -18.00
N VAL A 262 -24.94 -2.08 -16.76
CA VAL A 262 -25.21 -2.93 -15.58
C VAL A 262 -26.69 -2.96 -15.22
N LEU A 263 -27.42 -1.85 -15.30
CA LEU A 263 -28.86 -1.82 -15.00
C LEU A 263 -29.68 -2.68 -15.98
N ALA A 264 -29.19 -2.90 -17.19
CA ALA A 264 -29.81 -3.82 -18.13
C ALA A 264 -29.84 -5.27 -17.65
N THR A 265 -29.02 -5.66 -16.66
CA THR A 265 -29.09 -7.00 -16.04
C THR A 265 -30.43 -7.24 -15.31
N LEU A 266 -31.22 -6.19 -15.05
CA LEU A 266 -32.61 -6.36 -14.60
C LEU A 266 -33.50 -7.04 -15.64
N ALA A 267 -33.17 -6.89 -16.93
CA ALA A 267 -33.88 -7.55 -18.03
C ALA A 267 -33.19 -8.85 -18.48
N PHE A 268 -31.86 -8.91 -18.38
CA PHE A 268 -31.06 -10.08 -18.74
C PHE A 268 -30.65 -10.88 -17.50
N LYS A 269 -31.30 -12.03 -17.31
CA LYS A 269 -31.03 -12.95 -16.19
C LYS A 269 -29.57 -13.44 -16.17
N SER A 270 -29.15 -13.99 -15.03
CA SER A 270 -27.82 -14.60 -14.85
C SER A 270 -27.56 -15.80 -15.79
N THR A 271 -28.60 -16.42 -16.34
CA THR A 271 -28.54 -17.51 -17.33
C THR A 271 -28.58 -17.01 -18.78
N THR A 272 -28.40 -15.72 -19.03
CA THR A 272 -28.45 -15.17 -20.39
C THR A 272 -27.34 -15.71 -21.29
N GLU A 273 -27.68 -16.03 -22.53
CA GLU A 273 -26.70 -16.36 -23.58
C GLU A 273 -26.16 -15.13 -24.32
N CYS A 274 -26.66 -13.93 -24.00
CA CYS A 274 -26.11 -12.69 -24.54
C CYS A 274 -24.73 -12.44 -23.92
N SER A 275 -23.66 -12.69 -24.68
CA SER A 275 -22.26 -12.53 -24.26
C SER A 275 -21.99 -11.18 -23.58
N LYS A 276 -22.59 -10.10 -24.09
CA LYS A 276 -22.45 -8.74 -23.56
C LYS A 276 -22.83 -8.64 -22.07
N TYR A 277 -23.86 -9.34 -21.62
CA TYR A 277 -24.34 -9.29 -20.24
C TYR A 277 -23.91 -10.51 -19.42
N LYS A 278 -23.66 -11.65 -20.07
CA LYS A 278 -23.16 -12.87 -19.45
C LYS A 278 -21.86 -12.63 -18.68
N VAL A 279 -20.93 -11.87 -19.28
CA VAL A 279 -19.62 -11.51 -18.68
C VAL A 279 -19.77 -10.79 -17.34
N LEU A 280 -20.83 -10.01 -17.12
CA LEU A 280 -21.06 -9.28 -15.87
C LEU A 280 -21.38 -10.23 -14.70
N PHE A 281 -21.94 -11.41 -14.99
CA PHE A 281 -22.25 -12.43 -13.98
C PHE A 281 -21.12 -13.44 -13.79
N GLU A 282 -20.02 -13.35 -14.53
CA GLU A 282 -18.91 -14.29 -14.37
C GLU A 282 -18.19 -14.12 -13.02
N LEU A 283 -17.74 -15.22 -12.44
CA LEU A 283 -16.99 -15.18 -11.17
C LEU A 283 -15.66 -14.43 -11.32
N ARG A 284 -15.10 -14.39 -12.54
CA ARG A 284 -13.87 -13.66 -12.86
C ARG A 284 -13.96 -12.16 -12.56
N GLN A 285 -15.16 -11.58 -12.49
CA GLN A 285 -15.34 -10.18 -12.07
C GLN A 285 -14.79 -9.93 -10.65
N TRP A 286 -14.87 -10.93 -9.77
CA TRP A 286 -14.27 -10.84 -8.43
C TRP A 286 -12.75 -10.81 -8.46
N ASP A 287 -12.12 -11.57 -9.36
CA ASP A 287 -10.66 -11.51 -9.55
C ASP A 287 -10.23 -10.13 -10.05
N VAL A 288 -11.00 -9.54 -10.97
CA VAL A 288 -10.77 -8.16 -11.45
C VAL A 288 -10.87 -7.15 -10.30
N LEU A 289 -11.85 -7.30 -9.41
CA LEU A 289 -11.98 -6.43 -8.23
C LEU A 289 -10.81 -6.62 -7.25
N VAL A 290 -10.35 -7.86 -7.05
CA VAL A 290 -9.16 -8.14 -6.22
C VAL A 290 -7.92 -7.46 -6.80
N ASP A 291 -7.72 -7.55 -8.11
CA ASP A 291 -6.56 -6.93 -8.75
C ASP A 291 -6.66 -5.41 -8.77
N GLN A 292 -7.86 -4.85 -8.96
CA GLN A 292 -8.10 -3.42 -8.81
C GLN A 292 -7.82 -2.95 -7.38
N PHE A 293 -8.24 -3.72 -6.37
CA PHE A 293 -7.92 -3.44 -4.98
C PHE A 293 -6.40 -3.42 -4.75
N LYS A 294 -5.68 -4.44 -5.21
CA LYS A 294 -4.21 -4.50 -5.09
C LYS A 294 -3.55 -3.29 -5.73
N GLN A 295 -4.03 -2.84 -6.90
CA GLN A 295 -3.53 -1.64 -7.56
C GLN A 295 -3.76 -0.38 -6.73
N GLU A 296 -4.98 -0.18 -6.23
CA GLU A 296 -5.29 0.98 -5.40
C GLU A 296 -4.53 0.95 -4.08
N PHE A 297 -4.37 -0.22 -3.47
CA PHE A 297 -3.57 -0.44 -2.27
C PHE A 297 -2.09 -0.07 -2.48
N CYS A 298 -1.47 -0.55 -3.58
CA CYS A 298 -0.09 -0.21 -3.89
C CYS A 298 0.08 1.30 -4.14
N LYS A 299 -0.81 1.90 -4.93
CA LYS A 299 -0.83 3.37 -5.17
C LYS A 299 -0.99 4.16 -3.88
N LEU A 300 -1.84 3.69 -2.97
CA LEU A 300 -2.11 4.32 -1.68
C LEU A 300 -0.86 4.35 -0.80
N TYR A 301 -0.10 3.26 -0.73
CA TYR A 301 1.12 3.22 0.08
C TYR A 301 2.39 3.62 -0.67
N GLY A 302 2.29 3.96 -1.96
CA GLY A 302 3.44 4.29 -2.80
C GLY A 302 4.38 3.10 -3.03
N MET A 303 3.80 1.90 -3.08
CA MET A 303 4.48 0.64 -3.34
C MET A 303 4.55 0.36 -4.84
N THR A 304 5.51 -0.47 -5.23
CA THR A 304 5.54 -1.04 -6.59
C THR A 304 4.38 -2.02 -6.79
N MET A 305 3.89 -2.10 -8.02
CA MET A 305 2.86 -3.07 -8.40
C MET A 305 3.42 -4.49 -8.39
N GLU A 306 4.60 -4.65 -8.97
CA GLU A 306 5.35 -5.89 -8.94
C GLU A 306 6.16 -5.98 -7.64
N PRO A 307 6.33 -7.19 -7.06
CA PRO A 307 7.21 -7.39 -5.92
C PRO A 307 8.63 -6.90 -6.22
N LEU A 308 9.29 -6.29 -5.23
CA LEU A 308 10.66 -5.78 -5.38
C LEU A 308 11.63 -6.88 -5.84
N LEU A 309 11.44 -8.12 -5.36
CA LEU A 309 12.25 -9.27 -5.75
C LEU A 309 12.29 -9.48 -7.26
N ASN A 310 11.14 -9.36 -7.94
CA ASN A 310 11.05 -9.56 -9.39
C ASN A 310 11.80 -8.45 -10.13
N ILE A 311 11.65 -7.20 -9.67
CA ILE A 311 12.32 -6.03 -10.25
C ILE A 311 13.84 -6.18 -10.13
N TYR A 312 14.35 -6.51 -8.94
CA TYR A 312 15.78 -6.73 -8.72
C TYR A 312 16.32 -7.93 -9.51
N LEU A 313 15.56 -9.03 -9.59
CA LEU A 313 15.93 -10.20 -10.36
C LEU A 313 16.03 -9.88 -11.86
N GLN A 314 15.03 -9.19 -12.41
CA GLN A 314 15.04 -8.78 -13.82
C GLN A 314 16.18 -7.82 -14.13
N ALA A 315 16.44 -6.85 -13.24
CA ALA A 315 17.58 -5.95 -13.37
C ALA A 315 18.91 -6.70 -13.33
N GLY A 316 19.07 -7.65 -12.39
CA GLY A 316 20.25 -8.50 -12.28
C GLY A 316 20.48 -9.36 -13.51
N LEU A 317 19.44 -10.03 -14.02
CA LEU A 317 19.52 -10.82 -15.25
C LEU A 317 19.88 -9.97 -16.47
N SER A 318 19.32 -8.75 -16.56
CA SER A 318 19.64 -7.81 -17.65
C SER A 318 21.09 -7.32 -17.58
N ALA A 319 21.61 -7.08 -16.37
CA ALA A 319 22.99 -6.66 -16.15
C ALA A 319 24.01 -7.77 -16.44
N LEU A 320 23.63 -9.03 -16.24
CA LEU A 320 24.50 -10.18 -16.45
C LEU A 320 24.79 -10.48 -17.93
N LYS A 321 24.21 -9.74 -18.90
CA LYS A 321 24.33 -10.00 -20.35
C LYS A 321 24.37 -11.51 -20.63
N THR A 322 23.32 -12.22 -20.23
CA THR A 322 23.15 -13.61 -20.69
C THR A 322 23.08 -13.58 -22.22
N PRO A 323 23.96 -14.30 -22.94
CA PRO A 323 23.96 -14.32 -24.40
C PRO A 323 22.64 -14.80 -25.00
#